data_AF-C7G0N1-F1
#
_entry.id   AF-C7G0N1-F1
#
_cell.length_a   1.000
_cell.length_b   1.000
_cell.length_c   1.000
_cell.angle_alpha   90.00
_cell.angle_beta   90.00
_cell.angle_gamma   90.00
#
_symmetry.space_group_name_H-M   'P 1'
#
loop_
_entity.id
_entity.type
_entity.pdbx_description
1 polymer ?
#
loop_
_entity_poly.entity_id
_entity_poly.type
_entity_poly.pdbx_seq_one_letter_code
_entity_poly.pdbx_strand_id
1 'polypeptide(L)'
;HHNFSAGNNENSVEAHIGINGEANLDFLNIPLTIPEMTLPYTTLTTPHVKDFSLWEKTGLKEFLKTTRQSFDLSVKSQYKKNKDKHIIPIHFYMKDFQVLSTPSDIFIPAMGNITYDFSFKSGLITLNTNVGLYNQSDIVAHFLTSSSSVIDGLQYKLEGTSSLTRKRGLKLATALSLSNKFVEGNHDSTISLTKKNMEASVTTSAKVQIPILRMNFKQELNGNTKSKPTVSSSIELIYDLNSPKLYSTATGRVNHKLSLESLTSYFSIESSTKGDVKGSVLSREYSGSIASEASTYLNSKSTRSSVKLQGASKVDGIWN
;
A
#
# COMPACT_ATOMS: atom_id res chain seq x y z
N HIS A 1 -4.76 6.58 33.79
CA HIS A 1 -3.37 6.84 34.24
C HIS A 1 -2.50 7.14 33.03
N HIS A 2 -1.43 7.91 33.23
CA HIS A 2 -0.49 8.26 32.18
C HIS A 2 0.94 8.12 32.68
N ASN A 3 1.84 7.67 31.82
CA ASN A 3 3.26 7.53 32.09
C ASN A 3 4.04 8.08 30.90
N PHE A 4 4.97 8.98 31.18
CA PHE A 4 5.84 9.59 30.18
C PHE A 4 7.28 9.45 30.66
N SER A 5 8.15 8.95 29.80
CA SER A 5 9.59 8.87 30.09
C SER A 5 10.40 9.22 28.87
N ALA A 6 11.52 9.90 29.08
CA ALA A 6 12.51 10.17 28.07
C ALA A 6 13.89 9.94 28.68
N GLY A 7 14.78 9.32 27.92
CA GLY A 7 16.12 8.97 28.36
C GLY A 7 17.15 9.19 27.25
N ASN A 8 18.35 9.58 27.65
CA ASN A 8 19.50 9.72 26.77
C ASN A 8 20.74 9.18 27.50
N ASN A 9 21.39 8.18 26.91
CA ASN A 9 22.63 7.60 27.41
C ASN A 9 23.68 7.48 26.29
N GLU A 10 24.84 6.90 26.56
CA GLU A 10 25.92 6.76 25.56
C GLU A 10 25.51 5.96 24.32
N ASN A 11 24.57 5.01 24.47
CA ASN A 11 24.20 4.05 23.44
C ASN A 11 22.84 4.35 22.76
N SER A 12 21.91 5.01 23.44
CA SER A 12 20.55 5.25 22.92
C SER A 12 19.91 6.56 23.39
N VAL A 13 18.93 7.02 22.62
CA VAL A 13 17.92 8.01 23.01
C VAL A 13 16.56 7.32 22.92
N GLU A 14 15.74 7.43 23.95
CA GLU A 14 14.46 6.72 24.07
C GLU A 14 13.37 7.65 24.59
N ALA A 15 12.15 7.48 24.09
CA ALA A 15 10.96 8.16 24.58
C ALA A 15 9.79 7.19 24.61
N HIS A 16 9.10 7.10 25.75
CA HIS A 16 7.94 6.24 25.96
C HIS A 16 6.75 7.03 26.50
N ILE A 17 5.57 6.74 25.97
CA ILE A 17 4.28 7.27 26.40
C ILE A 17 3.34 6.09 26.61
N GLY A 18 2.75 5.98 27.79
CA GLY A 18 1.71 5.01 28.12
C GLY A 18 0.50 5.74 28.68
N ILE A 19 -0.69 5.50 28.13
CA ILE A 19 -1.95 6.10 28.61
C ILE A 19 -3.00 5.00 28.69
N ASN A 20 -3.63 4.84 29.84
CA ASN A 20 -4.82 4.03 29.99
C ASN A 20 -6.00 4.90 30.45
N GLY A 21 -7.17 4.56 29.95
CA GLY A 21 -8.42 5.25 30.27
C GLY A 21 -9.57 4.28 30.36
N GLU A 22 -10.49 4.59 31.26
CA GLU A 22 -11.73 3.86 31.46
C GLU A 22 -12.89 4.86 31.43
N ALA A 23 -13.99 4.47 30.81
CA ALA A 23 -15.21 5.26 30.75
C ALA A 23 -16.41 4.36 31.04
N ASN A 24 -17.28 4.82 31.93
CA ASN A 24 -18.55 4.17 32.20
C ASN A 24 -19.68 4.92 31.47
N LEU A 25 -20.31 4.24 30.52
CA LEU A 25 -21.44 4.73 29.73
C LEU A 25 -22.78 4.11 30.18
N ASP A 26 -22.89 3.64 31.43
CA ASP A 26 -24.12 3.03 31.96
C ASP A 26 -25.34 3.95 31.87
N PHE A 27 -25.14 5.27 31.80
CA PHE A 27 -26.21 6.25 31.55
C PHE A 27 -26.96 5.98 30.24
N LEU A 28 -26.36 5.32 29.25
CA LEU A 28 -27.02 4.92 28.00
C LEU A 28 -28.14 3.89 28.21
N ASN A 29 -28.11 3.16 29.33
CA ASN A 29 -29.18 2.26 29.73
C ASN A 29 -30.34 2.98 30.41
N ILE A 30 -30.20 4.26 30.78
CA ILE A 30 -31.27 5.01 31.41
C ILE A 30 -32.35 5.32 30.35
N PRO A 31 -33.59 4.85 30.54
CA PRO A 31 -34.66 5.09 29.58
C PRO A 31 -35.03 6.57 29.50
N LEU A 32 -35.13 7.10 28.28
CA LEU A 32 -35.56 8.46 28.02
C LEU A 32 -37.07 8.51 27.76
N THR A 33 -37.73 9.49 28.34
CA THR A 33 -39.12 9.84 28.03
C THR A 33 -39.15 11.26 27.49
N ILE A 34 -39.61 11.42 26.25
CA ILE A 34 -39.78 12.71 25.57
C ILE A 34 -41.28 12.94 25.44
N PRO A 35 -41.85 13.93 26.16
CA PRO A 35 -43.28 14.25 26.09
C PRO A 35 -43.67 14.69 24.68
N GLU A 36 -44.98 14.61 24.37
CA GLU A 36 -45.52 15.26 23.18
C GLU A 36 -45.32 16.78 23.30
N MET A 37 -44.78 17.39 22.23
CA MET A 37 -44.47 18.82 22.21
C MET A 37 -44.83 19.42 20.85
N THR A 38 -45.43 20.62 20.87
CA THR A 38 -45.64 21.42 19.66
C THR A 38 -44.37 22.18 19.33
N LEU A 39 -43.80 21.97 18.14
CA LEU A 39 -42.59 22.65 17.71
C LEU A 39 -42.87 24.14 17.46
N PRO A 40 -42.08 25.08 18.05
CA PRO A 40 -42.29 26.52 17.87
C PRO A 40 -42.29 26.93 16.39
N TYR A 41 -43.19 27.83 16.01
CA TYR A 41 -43.35 28.34 14.63
C TYR A 41 -43.81 27.31 13.59
N THR A 42 -44.25 26.13 14.03
CA THR A 42 -44.87 25.10 13.16
C THR A 42 -46.16 24.58 13.80
N THR A 43 -47.03 23.93 13.02
CA THR A 43 -48.20 23.19 13.53
C THR A 43 -47.88 21.71 13.84
N LEU A 44 -46.59 21.33 13.80
CA LEU A 44 -46.17 19.95 13.92
C LEU A 44 -45.99 19.57 15.40
N THR A 45 -46.68 18.52 15.83
CA THR A 45 -46.53 17.92 17.16
C THR A 45 -45.60 16.72 17.09
N THR A 46 -44.58 16.67 17.95
CA THR A 46 -43.73 15.48 18.06
C THR A 46 -44.44 14.42 18.89
N PRO A 47 -44.44 13.13 18.48
CA PRO A 47 -45.11 12.09 19.24
C PRO A 47 -44.43 11.86 20.60
N HIS A 48 -45.22 11.47 21.60
CA HIS A 48 -44.71 11.03 22.89
C HIS A 48 -43.86 9.76 22.75
N VAL A 49 -42.61 9.84 23.18
CA VAL A 49 -41.69 8.69 23.23
C VAL A 49 -41.48 8.34 24.70
N LYS A 50 -41.83 7.11 25.09
CA LYS A 50 -41.71 6.64 26.47
C LYS A 50 -40.70 5.50 26.57
N ASP A 51 -39.96 5.48 27.67
CA ASP A 51 -39.08 4.38 28.07
C ASP A 51 -38.04 3.98 27.00
N PHE A 52 -37.52 4.96 26.26
CA PHE A 52 -36.59 4.73 25.15
C PHE A 52 -35.15 4.56 25.64
N SER A 53 -34.64 3.33 25.63
CA SER A 53 -33.22 3.05 25.93
C SER A 53 -32.35 3.34 24.72
N LEU A 54 -31.42 4.30 24.86
CA LEU A 54 -30.43 4.59 23.81
C LEU A 54 -29.57 3.35 23.53
N TRP A 55 -29.12 2.65 24.58
CA TRP A 55 -28.28 1.46 24.45
C TRP A 55 -28.93 0.37 23.59
N GLU A 56 -30.19 0.02 23.88
CA GLU A 56 -30.90 -1.07 23.20
C GLU A 56 -31.46 -0.65 21.83
N LYS A 57 -31.93 0.58 21.68
CA LYS A 57 -32.72 0.99 20.50
C LYS A 57 -31.91 1.64 19.38
N THR A 58 -30.70 2.13 19.64
CA THR A 58 -29.89 2.86 18.64
C THR A 58 -28.81 2.00 17.96
N GLY A 59 -28.69 0.72 18.34
CA GLY A 59 -27.62 -0.16 17.86
C GLY A 59 -26.28 0.03 18.58
N LEU A 60 -26.19 0.95 19.55
CA LEU A 60 -24.98 1.17 20.36
C LEU A 60 -24.54 -0.10 21.10
N LYS A 61 -25.47 -0.91 21.59
CA LYS A 61 -25.14 -2.21 22.21
C LYS A 61 -24.38 -3.14 21.27
N GLU A 62 -24.83 -3.22 20.02
CA GLU A 62 -24.18 -4.06 19.01
C GLU A 62 -22.83 -3.52 18.57
N PHE A 63 -22.69 -2.19 18.55
CA PHE A 63 -21.46 -1.52 18.16
C PHE A 63 -20.41 -1.52 19.29
N LEU A 64 -20.75 -1.01 20.48
CA LEU A 64 -19.84 -0.82 21.62
C LEU A 64 -19.62 -2.09 22.43
N LYS A 65 -20.50 -3.11 22.30
CA LYS A 65 -20.53 -4.40 23.01
C LYS A 65 -20.73 -4.33 24.53
N THR A 66 -20.26 -3.28 25.19
CA THR A 66 -20.36 -3.06 26.64
C THR A 66 -20.44 -1.55 26.94
N THR A 67 -21.14 -1.15 28.01
CA THR A 67 -21.15 0.24 28.48
C THR A 67 -19.86 0.62 29.21
N ARG A 68 -19.09 -0.37 29.68
CA ARG A 68 -17.77 -0.15 30.29
C ARG A 68 -16.70 -0.21 29.22
N GLN A 69 -16.24 0.96 28.80
CA GLN A 69 -15.21 1.13 27.80
C GLN A 69 -13.85 1.29 28.47
N SER A 70 -12.82 0.69 27.88
CA SER A 70 -11.43 0.90 28.28
C SER A 70 -10.54 0.98 27.05
N PHE A 71 -9.43 1.71 27.19
CA PHE A 71 -8.37 1.74 26.21
C PHE A 71 -6.99 1.76 26.86
N ASP A 72 -6.03 1.25 26.11
CA ASP A 72 -4.59 1.29 26.38
C ASP A 72 -3.89 1.85 25.15
N LEU A 73 -3.03 2.84 25.36
CA LEU A 73 -2.19 3.45 24.34
C LEU A 73 -0.73 3.34 24.81
N SER A 74 0.12 2.81 23.94
CA SER A 74 1.56 2.71 24.14
C SER A 74 2.29 3.23 22.92
N VAL A 75 3.20 4.17 23.12
CA VAL A 75 4.08 4.72 22.08
C VAL A 75 5.51 4.64 22.59
N LYS A 76 6.39 4.07 21.79
CA LYS A 76 7.81 3.94 22.07
C LYS A 76 8.62 4.34 20.86
N SER A 77 9.57 5.24 21.03
CA SER A 77 10.56 5.57 20.02
C SER A 77 11.95 5.38 20.60
N GLN A 78 12.85 4.78 19.81
CA GLN A 78 14.24 4.58 20.18
C GLN A 78 15.15 4.94 19.01
N TYR A 79 16.19 5.70 19.31
CA TYR A 79 17.34 5.90 18.44
C TYR A 79 18.57 5.25 19.08
N LYS A 80 19.07 4.17 18.48
CA LYS A 80 20.33 3.53 18.88
C LYS A 80 21.48 4.21 18.15
N LYS A 81 22.37 4.88 18.89
CA LYS A 81 23.49 5.65 18.35
C LYS A 81 24.47 4.75 17.61
N ASN A 82 25.04 5.27 16.51
CA ASN A 82 26.15 4.63 15.83
C ASN A 82 27.49 5.13 16.41
N LYS A 83 28.44 4.22 16.63
CA LYS A 83 29.79 4.57 17.11
C LYS A 83 30.72 4.98 15.96
N ASP A 84 30.39 4.60 14.73
CA ASP A 84 31.14 4.97 13.54
C ASP A 84 30.97 6.47 13.23
N LYS A 85 32.04 7.08 12.70
CA LYS A 85 32.08 8.52 12.35
C LYS A 85 32.59 8.67 10.93
N HIS A 86 31.94 9.54 10.16
CA HIS A 86 32.45 10.05 8.90
C HIS A 86 33.32 11.27 9.16
N ILE A 87 34.49 11.28 8.55
CA ILE A 87 35.47 12.37 8.67
C ILE A 87 35.36 13.21 7.40
N ILE A 88 35.04 14.49 7.56
CA ILE A 88 35.16 15.48 6.49
C ILE A 88 36.43 16.29 6.77
N PRO A 89 37.51 16.07 5.99
CA PRO A 89 38.74 16.82 6.17
C PRO A 89 38.54 18.26 5.68
N ILE A 90 38.68 19.24 6.57
CA ILE A 90 38.74 20.64 6.17
C ILE A 90 40.20 21.00 5.90
N HIS A 91 40.51 21.29 4.64
CA HIS A 91 41.80 21.86 4.27
C HIS A 91 41.70 23.39 4.30
N PHE A 92 42.17 24.02 5.37
CA PHE A 92 42.43 25.46 5.40
C PHE A 92 43.77 25.73 4.71
N TYR A 93 43.74 26.25 3.47
CA TYR A 93 44.93 26.81 2.84
C TYR A 93 45.02 28.31 3.20
N MET A 94 45.80 28.65 4.21
CA MET A 94 46.31 30.02 4.40
C MET A 94 47.79 30.04 4.01
N LYS A 95 48.13 30.83 2.99
CA LYS A 95 49.48 30.84 2.39
C LYS A 95 50.48 31.74 3.12
N ASP A 96 50.03 32.56 4.07
CA ASP A 96 50.84 33.68 4.58
C ASP A 96 51.13 33.68 6.10
N PHE A 97 50.77 32.64 6.85
CA PHE A 97 51.17 32.51 8.26
C PHE A 97 51.65 31.09 8.57
N GLN A 98 52.94 30.96 8.93
CA GLN A 98 53.49 29.75 9.57
C GLN A 98 52.92 29.63 10.98
N VAL A 99 51.69 29.15 11.09
CA VAL A 99 51.13 28.61 12.33
C VAL A 99 50.65 27.20 12.00
N LEU A 100 51.04 26.25 12.85
CA LEU A 100 50.78 24.82 12.73
C LEU A 100 49.26 24.55 12.73
N SER A 101 48.60 24.68 11.57
CA SER A 101 47.17 24.39 11.44
C SER A 101 46.95 22.89 11.55
N THR A 102 46.55 22.42 12.73
CA THR A 102 46.00 21.06 12.87
C THR A 102 44.76 20.93 11.99
N PRO A 103 44.65 19.92 11.11
CA PRO A 103 43.42 19.69 10.35
C PRO A 103 42.25 19.58 11.32
N SER A 104 41.32 20.53 11.26
CA SER A 104 40.07 20.45 12.01
C SER A 104 39.14 19.55 11.20
N ASP A 105 39.20 18.25 11.48
CA ASP A 105 38.30 17.27 10.90
C ASP A 105 36.88 17.44 11.50
N ILE A 106 35.86 17.56 10.65
CA ILE A 106 34.47 17.46 11.11
C ILE A 106 34.11 15.99 11.21
N PHE A 107 33.73 15.55 12.41
CA PHE A 107 33.21 14.21 12.67
C PHE A 107 31.68 14.22 12.60
N ILE A 108 31.11 13.60 11.56
CA ILE A 108 29.66 13.37 11.45
C ILE A 108 29.39 11.93 11.90
N PRO A 109 28.61 11.68 12.97
CA PRO A 109 28.28 10.31 13.36
C PRO A 109 27.50 9.63 12.22
N ALA A 110 27.84 8.37 11.95
CA ALA A 110 27.05 7.56 11.03
C ALA A 110 25.61 7.41 11.56
N MET A 111 24.64 7.20 10.66
CA MET A 111 23.26 7.00 11.07
C MET A 111 23.14 5.78 11.99
N GLY A 112 22.44 5.94 13.11
CA GLY A 112 22.08 4.86 14.03
C GLY A 112 20.86 4.06 13.57
N ASN A 113 20.34 3.19 14.45
CA ASN A 113 19.06 2.53 14.19
C ASN A 113 17.92 3.35 14.80
N ILE A 114 16.83 3.52 14.06
CA ILE A 114 15.60 4.15 14.56
C ILE A 114 14.53 3.08 14.65
N THR A 115 13.83 2.99 15.77
CA THR A 115 12.60 2.20 15.91
C THR A 115 11.48 3.05 16.48
N TYR A 116 10.27 2.75 16.05
CA TYR A 116 9.03 3.35 16.53
C TYR A 116 7.98 2.25 16.64
N ASP A 117 7.43 2.11 17.84
CA ASP A 117 6.38 1.18 18.20
C ASP A 117 5.18 1.99 18.68
N PHE A 118 4.02 1.70 18.12
CA PHE A 118 2.73 2.24 18.53
C PHE A 118 1.77 1.08 18.70
N SER A 119 1.05 1.08 19.81
CA SER A 119 -0.03 0.15 20.09
C SER A 119 -1.18 0.91 20.70
N PHE A 120 -2.38 0.74 20.15
CA PHE A 120 -3.61 1.22 20.72
C PHE A 120 -4.58 0.06 20.81
N LYS A 121 -5.09 -0.22 22.00
CA LYS A 121 -6.01 -1.33 22.24
C LYS A 121 -7.26 -0.80 22.91
N SER A 122 -8.42 -1.07 22.33
CA SER A 122 -9.72 -0.82 22.93
C SER A 122 -10.60 -2.06 22.81
N GLY A 123 -11.81 -2.02 23.39
CA GLY A 123 -12.78 -3.11 23.26
C GLY A 123 -13.23 -3.39 21.82
N LEU A 124 -13.03 -2.46 20.89
CA LEU A 124 -13.54 -2.55 19.52
C LEU A 124 -12.45 -2.71 18.45
N ILE A 125 -11.28 -2.15 18.71
CA ILE A 125 -10.17 -2.11 17.77
C ILE A 125 -8.83 -2.16 18.50
N THR A 126 -7.92 -2.96 17.97
CA THR A 126 -6.49 -2.94 18.31
C THR A 126 -5.72 -2.51 17.08
N LEU A 127 -4.92 -1.45 17.20
CA LEU A 127 -4.00 -0.96 16.18
C LEU A 127 -2.58 -1.18 16.67
N ASN A 128 -1.74 -1.74 15.81
CA ASN A 128 -0.31 -1.86 16.07
C ASN A 128 0.46 -1.31 14.88
N THR A 129 1.50 -0.54 15.15
CA THR A 129 2.41 -0.02 14.14
C THR A 129 3.83 -0.18 14.65
N ASN A 130 4.67 -0.86 13.89
CA ASN A 130 6.10 -1.00 14.13
C ASN A 130 6.83 -0.44 12.91
N VAL A 131 7.75 0.46 13.13
CA VAL A 131 8.59 1.07 12.09
C VAL A 131 10.02 0.97 12.55
N GLY A 132 10.93 0.72 11.64
CA GLY A 132 12.30 1.08 11.91
C GLY A 132 13.22 1.09 10.71
N LEU A 133 14.35 1.73 10.95
CA LEU A 133 15.40 2.00 9.99
C LEU A 133 16.70 1.50 10.61
N TYR A 134 17.30 0.49 10.01
CA TYR A 134 18.52 -0.14 10.48
C TYR A 134 19.68 0.22 9.56
N ASN A 135 20.77 0.73 10.13
CA ASN A 135 22.02 0.97 9.41
C ASN A 135 23.06 -0.07 9.82
N GLN A 136 22.98 -1.27 9.22
CA GLN A 136 23.95 -2.36 9.44
C GLN A 136 24.84 -2.52 8.19
N SER A 137 25.13 -3.74 7.73
CA SER A 137 25.81 -3.93 6.43
C SER A 137 25.00 -3.33 5.28
N ASP A 138 23.69 -3.52 5.33
CA ASP A 138 22.72 -2.93 4.42
C ASP A 138 21.88 -1.90 5.20
N ILE A 139 21.35 -0.90 4.49
CA ILE A 139 20.36 0.02 5.08
C ILE A 139 19.00 -0.60 4.87
N VAL A 140 18.26 -0.90 5.94
CA VAL A 140 16.96 -1.57 5.86
C VAL A 140 15.90 -0.73 6.55
N ALA A 141 14.91 -0.28 5.80
CA ALA A 141 13.67 0.25 6.33
C ALA A 141 12.62 -0.86 6.38
N HIS A 142 11.92 -1.00 7.49
CA HIS A 142 10.78 -1.88 7.64
C HIS A 142 9.65 -1.12 8.31
N PHE A 143 8.43 -1.39 7.88
CA PHE A 143 7.24 -0.91 8.56
C PHE A 143 6.17 -2.00 8.51
N LEU A 144 5.44 -2.15 9.60
CA LEU A 144 4.35 -3.08 9.78
C LEU A 144 3.25 -2.33 10.52
N THR A 145 2.07 -2.22 9.93
CA THR A 145 0.89 -1.69 10.60
C THR A 145 -0.28 -2.63 10.43
N SER A 146 -0.98 -2.91 11.51
CA SER A 146 -2.09 -3.85 11.52
C SER A 146 -3.22 -3.37 12.42
N SER A 147 -4.41 -3.84 12.08
CA SER A 147 -5.64 -3.59 12.81
C SER A 147 -6.39 -4.90 13.01
N SER A 148 -6.80 -5.17 14.24
CA SER A 148 -7.83 -6.16 14.54
C SER A 148 -9.05 -5.45 15.10
N SER A 149 -10.24 -5.81 14.62
CA SER A 149 -11.49 -5.16 15.01
C SER A 149 -12.66 -6.13 14.89
N VAL A 150 -13.72 -5.87 15.66
CA VAL A 150 -15.01 -6.56 15.52
C VAL A 150 -15.68 -6.28 14.18
N ILE A 151 -15.28 -5.21 13.48
CA ILE A 151 -15.76 -4.87 12.14
C ILE A 151 -14.75 -5.39 11.12
N ASP A 152 -15.15 -6.39 10.33
CA ASP A 152 -14.31 -7.03 9.31
C ASP A 152 -13.64 -6.04 8.35
N GLY A 153 -14.34 -4.96 7.98
CA GLY A 153 -13.79 -3.94 7.07
C GLY A 153 -12.64 -3.13 7.66
N LEU A 154 -12.50 -3.10 8.98
CA LEU A 154 -11.42 -2.39 9.67
C LEU A 154 -10.22 -3.30 9.98
N GLN A 155 -10.31 -4.61 9.74
CA GLN A 155 -9.19 -5.53 9.92
C GLN A 155 -8.23 -5.42 8.75
N TYR A 156 -6.96 -5.14 9.01
CA TYR A 156 -5.96 -5.09 7.95
C TYR A 156 -4.56 -5.44 8.47
N LYS A 157 -3.68 -5.85 7.55
CA LYS A 157 -2.24 -5.95 7.76
C LYS A 157 -1.54 -5.31 6.57
N LEU A 158 -0.70 -4.31 6.82
CA LEU A 158 0.13 -3.63 5.83
C LEU A 158 1.59 -3.75 6.28
N GLU A 159 2.41 -4.41 5.48
CA GLU A 159 3.83 -4.58 5.76
C GLU A 159 4.65 -4.13 4.56
N GLY A 160 5.77 -3.45 4.81
CA GLY A 160 6.69 -3.06 3.77
C GLY A 160 8.13 -3.07 4.26
N THR A 161 9.02 -3.48 3.37
CA THR A 161 10.46 -3.52 3.61
C THR A 161 11.16 -2.90 2.41
N SER A 162 12.14 -2.03 2.65
CA SER A 162 13.04 -1.53 1.62
C SER A 162 14.47 -1.69 2.10
N SER A 163 15.34 -2.22 1.25
CA SER A 163 16.73 -2.53 1.59
C SER A 163 17.68 -2.02 0.53
N LEU A 164 18.76 -1.36 0.98
CA LEU A 164 19.85 -0.88 0.14
C LEU A 164 21.13 -1.64 0.49
N THR A 165 21.48 -2.60 -0.37
CA THR A 165 22.73 -3.36 -0.27
C THR A 165 23.89 -2.58 -0.90
N ARG A 166 25.03 -2.55 -0.20
CA ARG A 166 26.23 -1.76 -0.57
C ARG A 166 27.47 -2.60 -0.91
N LYS A 167 27.61 -3.80 -0.31
CA LYS A 167 28.88 -4.56 -0.31
C LYS A 167 29.21 -5.29 -1.63
N ARG A 168 28.24 -5.59 -2.50
CA ARG A 168 28.43 -6.41 -3.72
C ARG A 168 27.89 -5.75 -4.99
N GLY A 169 27.96 -4.42 -5.04
CA GLY A 169 27.20 -3.59 -5.96
C GLY A 169 26.06 -2.88 -5.24
N LEU A 170 25.42 -1.94 -5.92
CA LEU A 170 24.30 -1.18 -5.36
C LEU A 170 23.01 -1.91 -5.73
N LYS A 171 22.27 -2.41 -4.75
CA LYS A 171 20.96 -3.03 -4.97
C LYS A 171 19.93 -2.40 -4.05
N LEU A 172 18.86 -1.87 -4.63
CA LEU A 172 17.67 -1.42 -3.90
C LEU A 172 16.56 -2.43 -4.15
N ALA A 173 16.02 -3.01 -3.08
CA ALA A 173 14.90 -3.95 -3.14
C ALA A 173 13.80 -3.47 -2.20
N THR A 174 12.58 -3.38 -2.70
CA THR A 174 11.39 -2.95 -1.96
C THR A 174 10.29 -4.00 -2.11
N ALA A 175 9.69 -4.39 -0.99
CA ALA A 175 8.53 -5.26 -0.92
C ALA A 175 7.44 -4.56 -0.11
N LEU A 176 6.19 -4.63 -0.54
CA LEU A 176 5.02 -4.05 0.12
C LEU A 176 3.85 -5.03 -0.01
N SER A 177 3.15 -5.33 1.08
CA SER A 177 2.00 -6.22 1.11
C SER A 177 0.87 -5.62 1.95
N LEU A 178 -0.33 -5.59 1.39
CA LEU A 178 -1.58 -5.21 2.03
C LEU A 178 -2.51 -6.42 2.03
N SER A 179 -3.08 -6.72 3.19
CA SER A 179 -4.09 -7.74 3.38
C SER A 179 -5.29 -7.15 4.12
N ASN A 180 -6.45 -7.24 3.51
CA ASN A 180 -7.76 -6.92 4.07
C ASN A 180 -8.80 -7.83 3.41
N LYS A 181 -9.95 -8.05 4.05
CA LYS A 181 -11.02 -8.90 3.54
C LYS A 181 -11.50 -8.54 2.13
N PHE A 182 -11.46 -7.25 1.79
CA PHE A 182 -11.99 -6.72 0.53
C PHE A 182 -10.92 -6.37 -0.49
N VAL A 183 -9.68 -6.12 -0.04
CA VAL A 183 -8.58 -5.71 -0.90
C VAL A 183 -7.29 -6.36 -0.41
N GLU A 184 -6.59 -7.03 -1.32
CA GLU A 184 -5.24 -7.54 -1.13
C GLU A 184 -4.33 -6.91 -2.18
N GLY A 185 -3.06 -6.68 -1.85
CA GLY A 185 -2.09 -6.17 -2.81
C GLY A 185 -0.67 -6.53 -2.41
N ASN A 186 0.16 -6.86 -3.39
CA ASN A 186 1.59 -7.09 -3.19
C ASN A 186 2.37 -6.32 -4.24
N HIS A 187 3.50 -5.74 -3.87
CA HIS A 187 4.39 -5.03 -4.75
C HIS A 187 5.84 -5.34 -4.40
N ASP A 188 6.56 -5.95 -5.33
CA ASP A 188 7.97 -6.25 -5.22
C ASP A 188 8.72 -5.51 -6.32
N SER A 189 9.76 -4.76 -5.97
CA SER A 189 10.64 -4.10 -6.92
C SER A 189 12.09 -4.31 -6.55
N THR A 190 12.92 -4.48 -7.57
CA THR A 190 14.37 -4.52 -7.42
C THR A 190 15.04 -3.71 -8.50
N ILE A 191 16.07 -2.96 -8.13
CA ILE A 191 17.04 -2.39 -9.06
C ILE A 191 18.42 -2.75 -8.56
N SER A 192 19.23 -3.34 -9.44
CA SER A 192 20.54 -3.87 -9.14
C SER A 192 21.55 -3.31 -10.13
N LEU A 193 22.53 -2.57 -9.63
CA LEU A 193 23.64 -2.03 -10.37
C LEU A 193 24.92 -2.77 -9.99
N THR A 194 25.43 -3.52 -10.96
CA THR A 194 26.73 -4.20 -10.87
C THR A 194 27.75 -3.47 -11.74
N LYS A 195 29.04 -3.82 -11.62
CA LYS A 195 30.11 -3.21 -12.44
C LYS A 195 29.89 -3.35 -13.95
N LYS A 196 29.17 -4.38 -14.40
CA LYS A 196 29.01 -4.72 -15.83
C LYS A 196 27.60 -4.53 -16.35
N ASN A 197 26.58 -4.71 -15.51
CA ASN A 197 25.19 -4.74 -15.93
C ASN A 197 24.29 -4.03 -14.91
N MET A 198 23.15 -3.53 -15.39
CA MET A 198 22.01 -3.08 -14.61
C MET A 198 20.83 -4.03 -14.83
N GLU A 199 20.12 -4.38 -13.76
CA GLU A 199 18.89 -5.17 -13.80
C GLU A 199 17.81 -4.44 -13.00
N ALA A 200 16.58 -4.44 -13.50
CA ALA A 200 15.42 -3.91 -12.81
C ALA A 200 14.23 -4.86 -12.97
N SER A 201 13.47 -5.05 -11.91
CA SER A 201 12.24 -5.84 -11.92
C SER A 201 11.19 -5.14 -11.06
N VAL A 202 9.93 -5.19 -11.49
CA VAL A 202 8.77 -4.75 -10.72
C VAL A 202 7.67 -5.79 -10.92
N THR A 203 7.07 -6.25 -9.83
CA THR A 203 5.89 -7.12 -9.84
C THR A 203 4.86 -6.52 -8.91
N THR A 204 3.70 -6.18 -9.44
CA THR A 204 2.57 -5.64 -8.67
C THR A 204 1.38 -6.55 -8.88
N SER A 205 0.73 -6.93 -7.79
CA SER A 205 -0.54 -7.65 -7.81
C SER A 205 -1.54 -6.92 -6.93
N ALA A 206 -2.79 -6.85 -7.37
CA ALA A 206 -3.88 -6.32 -6.58
C ALA A 206 -5.11 -7.19 -6.81
N LYS A 207 -5.80 -7.52 -5.73
CA LYS A 207 -7.03 -8.30 -5.75
C LYS A 207 -8.09 -7.55 -4.98
N VAL A 208 -9.24 -7.34 -5.61
CA VAL A 208 -10.41 -6.71 -5.00
C VAL A 208 -11.52 -7.73 -4.95
N GLN A 209 -12.17 -7.84 -3.81
CA GLN A 209 -13.28 -8.74 -3.57
C GLN A 209 -14.35 -8.03 -2.75
N ILE A 210 -15.24 -7.34 -3.44
CA ILE A 210 -16.44 -6.72 -2.86
C ILE A 210 -17.70 -7.41 -3.41
N PRO A 211 -18.88 -7.27 -2.78
CA PRO A 211 -20.07 -8.04 -3.15
C PRO A 211 -20.46 -7.97 -4.63
N ILE A 212 -20.22 -6.85 -5.29
CA ILE A 212 -20.58 -6.62 -6.69
C ILE A 212 -19.43 -6.81 -7.68
N LEU A 213 -18.18 -6.87 -7.21
CA LEU A 213 -16.99 -6.82 -8.06
C LEU A 213 -15.87 -7.68 -7.48
N ARG A 214 -15.38 -8.60 -8.30
CA ARG A 214 -14.13 -9.31 -8.10
C ARG A 214 -13.16 -8.87 -9.19
N MET A 215 -11.93 -8.53 -8.81
CA MET A 215 -10.91 -8.10 -9.74
C MET A 215 -9.57 -8.67 -9.33
N ASN A 216 -8.80 -9.17 -10.30
CA ASN A 216 -7.40 -9.53 -10.13
C ASN A 216 -6.59 -8.74 -11.15
N PHE A 217 -5.66 -7.94 -10.67
CA PHE A 217 -4.70 -7.20 -11.47
C PHE A 217 -3.31 -7.75 -11.17
N LYS A 218 -2.54 -8.00 -12.22
CA LYS A 218 -1.14 -8.42 -12.14
C LYS A 218 -0.35 -7.63 -13.17
N GLN A 219 0.76 -7.07 -12.75
CA GLN A 219 1.70 -6.34 -13.58
C GLN A 219 3.10 -6.86 -13.30
N GLU A 220 3.85 -7.14 -14.35
CA GLU A 220 5.26 -7.48 -14.32
C GLU A 220 6.01 -6.56 -15.28
N LEU A 221 7.12 -5.99 -14.83
CA LEU A 221 8.04 -5.21 -15.64
C LEU A 221 9.45 -5.73 -15.35
N ASN A 222 10.19 -6.09 -16.38
CA ASN A 222 11.57 -6.56 -16.26
C ASN A 222 12.46 -5.81 -17.25
N GLY A 223 13.67 -5.50 -16.83
CA GLY A 223 14.66 -4.82 -17.66
C GLY A 223 16.06 -5.29 -17.31
N ASN A 224 16.91 -5.49 -18.31
CA ASN A 224 18.33 -5.77 -18.07
C ASN A 224 19.21 -5.20 -19.19
N THR A 225 20.46 -4.89 -18.85
CA THR A 225 21.47 -4.41 -19.78
C THR A 225 22.59 -5.43 -20.01
N LYS A 226 22.27 -6.73 -19.96
CA LYS A 226 23.27 -7.79 -20.25
C LYS A 226 23.67 -7.75 -21.73
N SER A 227 24.39 -8.77 -22.21
CA SER A 227 24.80 -8.90 -23.62
C SER A 227 23.64 -8.75 -24.63
N LYS A 228 22.41 -9.03 -24.20
CA LYS A 228 21.17 -8.76 -24.94
C LYS A 228 20.24 -7.89 -24.10
N PRO A 229 20.35 -6.55 -24.20
CA PRO A 229 19.47 -5.63 -23.51
C PRO A 229 18.01 -5.86 -23.87
N THR A 230 17.18 -6.06 -22.85
CA THR A 230 15.74 -6.26 -23.01
C THR A 230 14.94 -5.50 -21.97
N VAL A 231 13.75 -5.06 -22.37
CA VAL A 231 12.70 -4.54 -21.49
C VAL A 231 11.42 -5.29 -21.83
N SER A 232 10.75 -5.87 -20.85
CA SER A 232 9.47 -6.55 -21.02
C SER A 232 8.46 -6.08 -19.99
N SER A 233 7.22 -5.91 -20.42
CA SER A 233 6.07 -5.58 -19.58
C SER A 233 4.94 -6.57 -19.86
N SER A 234 4.28 -7.03 -18.80
CA SER A 234 3.11 -7.90 -18.87
C SER A 234 2.05 -7.39 -17.90
N ILE A 235 0.85 -7.14 -18.40
CA ILE A 235 -0.30 -6.73 -17.62
C ILE A 235 -1.39 -7.77 -17.83
N GLU A 236 -2.01 -8.20 -16.73
CA GLU A 236 -3.16 -9.07 -16.71
C GLU A 236 -4.22 -8.46 -15.79
N LEU A 237 -5.42 -8.27 -16.32
CA LEU A 237 -6.59 -7.85 -15.58
C LEU A 237 -7.69 -8.89 -15.82
N ILE A 238 -8.21 -9.44 -14.74
CA ILE A 238 -9.42 -10.26 -14.74
C ILE A 238 -10.44 -9.52 -13.89
N TYR A 239 -11.66 -9.36 -14.40
CA TYR A 239 -12.75 -8.79 -13.63
C TYR A 239 -14.02 -9.63 -13.78
N ASP A 240 -14.82 -9.62 -12.72
CA ASP A 240 -16.13 -10.24 -12.62
C ASP A 240 -17.03 -9.29 -11.82
N LEU A 241 -17.90 -8.60 -12.55
CA LEU A 241 -18.92 -7.71 -12.04
C LEU A 241 -20.25 -8.45 -12.05
N ASN A 242 -20.92 -8.49 -10.90
CA ASN A 242 -22.27 -9.00 -10.78
C ASN A 242 -23.09 -8.03 -9.92
N SER A 243 -24.01 -7.31 -10.57
CA SER A 243 -24.90 -6.36 -9.89
C SER A 243 -26.36 -6.82 -10.06
N PRO A 244 -26.90 -7.59 -9.09
CA PRO A 244 -28.28 -8.05 -9.14
C PRO A 244 -29.29 -6.89 -9.20
N LYS A 245 -29.00 -5.77 -8.53
CA LYS A 245 -29.85 -4.57 -8.53
C LYS A 245 -29.96 -3.91 -9.91
N LEU A 246 -28.94 -4.03 -10.74
CA LEU A 246 -28.89 -3.46 -12.10
C LEU A 246 -29.20 -4.53 -13.17
N TYR A 247 -29.54 -5.75 -12.77
CA TYR A 247 -29.72 -6.90 -13.67
C TYR A 247 -28.58 -7.02 -14.69
N SER A 248 -27.34 -6.81 -14.22
CA SER A 248 -26.17 -6.75 -15.09
C SER A 248 -25.01 -7.56 -14.55
N THR A 249 -24.40 -8.32 -15.46
CA THR A 249 -23.16 -9.07 -15.21
C THR A 249 -22.12 -8.69 -16.27
N ALA A 250 -20.85 -8.70 -15.90
CA ALA A 250 -19.75 -8.49 -16.83
C ALA A 250 -18.50 -9.20 -16.31
N THR A 251 -18.08 -10.23 -17.03
CA THR A 251 -16.81 -10.92 -16.81
C THR A 251 -15.89 -10.61 -17.97
N GLY A 252 -14.60 -10.46 -17.71
CA GLY A 252 -13.66 -10.23 -18.78
C GLY A 252 -12.22 -10.37 -18.35
N ARG A 253 -11.37 -10.52 -19.35
CA ARG A 253 -9.93 -10.65 -19.19
C ARG A 253 -9.23 -9.77 -20.20
N VAL A 254 -8.26 -9.00 -19.73
CA VAL A 254 -7.38 -8.17 -20.55
C VAL A 254 -5.95 -8.58 -20.26
N ASN A 255 -5.23 -9.00 -21.29
CA ASN A 255 -3.81 -9.28 -21.24
C ASN A 255 -3.11 -8.32 -22.18
N HIS A 256 -2.03 -7.71 -21.72
CA HIS A 256 -1.16 -6.88 -22.54
C HIS A 256 0.28 -7.30 -22.31
N LYS A 257 1.05 -7.43 -23.39
CA LYS A 257 2.48 -7.70 -23.34
C LYS A 257 3.21 -6.73 -24.26
N LEU A 258 4.34 -6.22 -23.78
CA LEU A 258 5.27 -5.41 -24.53
C LEU A 258 6.67 -6.01 -24.34
N SER A 259 7.40 -6.23 -25.43
CA SER A 259 8.81 -6.59 -25.42
C SER A 259 9.58 -5.62 -26.29
N LEU A 260 10.70 -5.16 -25.75
CA LEU A 260 11.70 -4.36 -26.43
C LEU A 260 13.03 -5.10 -26.30
N GLU A 261 13.72 -5.25 -27.42
CA GLU A 261 15.04 -5.83 -27.48
C GLU A 261 15.94 -4.95 -28.36
N SER A 262 17.15 -4.70 -27.89
CA SER A 262 18.13 -3.88 -28.60
C SER A 262 19.49 -4.57 -28.60
N LEU A 263 19.99 -4.87 -29.79
CA LEU A 263 21.35 -5.34 -30.04
C LEU A 263 22.06 -4.34 -30.97
N THR A 264 23.38 -4.47 -31.09
CA THR A 264 24.16 -3.65 -32.04
C THR A 264 23.76 -3.88 -33.49
N SER A 265 23.24 -5.07 -33.82
CA SER A 265 22.84 -5.46 -35.17
C SER A 265 21.37 -5.19 -35.50
N TYR A 266 20.50 -5.10 -34.49
CA TYR A 266 19.08 -4.82 -34.69
C TYR A 266 18.37 -4.28 -33.45
N PHE A 267 17.22 -3.70 -33.69
CA PHE A 267 16.28 -3.20 -32.69
C PHE A 267 14.89 -3.77 -32.99
N SER A 268 14.21 -4.29 -31.98
CA SER A 268 12.87 -4.87 -32.12
C SER A 268 11.93 -4.49 -30.99
N ILE A 269 10.72 -4.08 -31.35
CA ILE A 269 9.60 -3.84 -30.43
C ILE A 269 8.45 -4.73 -30.86
N GLU A 270 7.85 -5.43 -29.90
CA GLU A 270 6.62 -6.20 -30.10
C GLU A 270 5.62 -5.87 -28.99
N SER A 271 4.36 -5.68 -29.39
CA SER A 271 3.25 -5.36 -28.50
C SER A 271 2.09 -6.27 -28.85
N SER A 272 1.44 -6.85 -27.84
CA SER A 272 0.23 -7.64 -28.02
C SER A 272 -0.79 -7.33 -26.94
N THR A 273 -2.05 -7.20 -27.34
CA THR A 273 -3.19 -6.97 -26.46
C THR A 273 -4.28 -7.96 -26.81
N LYS A 274 -4.78 -8.69 -25.81
CA LYS A 274 -5.94 -9.58 -25.94
C LYS A 274 -6.95 -9.22 -24.86
N GLY A 275 -8.14 -8.83 -25.28
CA GLY A 275 -9.26 -8.53 -24.40
C GLY A 275 -10.45 -9.39 -24.75
N ASP A 276 -11.14 -9.90 -23.74
CA ASP A 276 -12.44 -10.55 -23.90
C ASP A 276 -13.40 -10.09 -22.81
N VAL A 277 -14.68 -10.02 -23.17
CA VAL A 277 -15.77 -9.68 -22.25
C VAL A 277 -16.99 -10.55 -22.57
N LYS A 278 -17.69 -10.99 -21.53
CA LYS A 278 -18.98 -11.66 -21.59
C LYS A 278 -19.84 -11.19 -20.45
N GLY A 279 -21.13 -10.99 -20.68
CA GLY A 279 -22.01 -10.55 -19.63
C GLY A 279 -23.46 -10.49 -20.08
N SER A 280 -24.29 -9.92 -19.22
CA SER A 280 -25.68 -9.68 -19.51
C SER A 280 -26.15 -8.32 -18.99
N VAL A 281 -27.17 -7.76 -19.63
CA VAL A 281 -27.91 -6.59 -19.16
C VAL A 281 -29.40 -6.86 -19.39
N LEU A 282 -30.23 -6.75 -18.35
CA LEU A 282 -31.68 -7.01 -18.44
C LEU A 282 -31.99 -8.37 -19.11
N SER A 283 -31.24 -9.41 -18.74
CA SER A 283 -31.32 -10.77 -19.29
C SER A 283 -30.93 -10.91 -20.77
N ARG A 284 -30.25 -9.91 -21.36
CA ARG A 284 -29.68 -10.01 -22.72
C ARG A 284 -28.20 -10.26 -22.64
N GLU A 285 -27.75 -11.35 -23.24
CA GLU A 285 -26.33 -11.70 -23.26
C GLU A 285 -25.59 -10.88 -24.32
N TYR A 286 -24.36 -10.50 -23.97
CA TYR A 286 -23.41 -9.91 -24.89
C TYR A 286 -22.04 -10.53 -24.68
N SER A 287 -21.26 -10.58 -25.76
CA SER A 287 -19.85 -10.96 -25.71
C SER A 287 -19.03 -10.21 -26.74
N GLY A 288 -17.76 -10.02 -26.45
CA GLY A 288 -16.83 -9.40 -27.36
C GLY A 288 -15.41 -9.88 -27.12
N SER A 289 -14.60 -9.90 -28.17
CA SER A 289 -13.17 -10.13 -28.08
C SER A 289 -12.42 -9.19 -29.01
N ILE A 290 -11.23 -8.79 -28.59
CA ILE A 290 -10.29 -7.99 -29.35
C ILE A 290 -8.90 -8.58 -29.20
N ALA A 291 -8.20 -8.72 -30.31
CA ALA A 291 -6.80 -9.10 -30.35
C ALA A 291 -6.04 -8.14 -31.24
N SER A 292 -4.97 -7.55 -30.72
CA SER A 292 -4.07 -6.68 -31.46
C SER A 292 -2.64 -7.15 -31.28
N GLU A 293 -1.90 -7.18 -32.38
CA GLU A 293 -0.47 -7.48 -32.41
C GLU A 293 0.19 -6.39 -33.26
N ALA A 294 1.26 -5.79 -32.75
CA ALA A 294 2.06 -4.81 -33.46
C ALA A 294 3.54 -5.13 -33.25
N SER A 295 4.31 -5.14 -34.33
CA SER A 295 5.76 -5.35 -34.27
C SER A 295 6.50 -4.39 -35.18
N THR A 296 7.69 -3.97 -34.76
CA THR A 296 8.63 -3.20 -35.57
C THR A 296 10.02 -3.75 -35.35
N TYR A 297 10.71 -4.00 -36.46
CA TYR A 297 12.06 -4.52 -36.50
C TYR A 297 12.91 -3.62 -37.40
N LEU A 298 14.06 -3.21 -36.90
CA LEU A 298 14.99 -2.34 -37.58
C LEU A 298 16.39 -2.96 -37.54
N ASN A 299 17.05 -3.07 -38.69
CA ASN A 299 18.47 -3.39 -38.78
C ASN A 299 19.15 -2.49 -39.83
N SER A 300 20.46 -2.66 -40.03
CA SER A 300 21.23 -1.84 -40.98
C SER A 300 20.81 -1.97 -42.45
N LYS A 301 20.02 -3.00 -42.80
CA LYS A 301 19.64 -3.31 -44.19
C LYS A 301 18.17 -3.00 -44.49
N SER A 302 17.30 -3.00 -43.49
CA SER A 302 15.85 -2.90 -43.70
C SER A 302 15.10 -2.52 -42.43
N THR A 303 13.95 -1.89 -42.63
CA THR A 303 12.92 -1.67 -41.62
C THR A 303 11.70 -2.50 -41.97
N ARG A 304 11.12 -3.20 -40.99
CA ARG A 304 9.88 -3.98 -41.15
C ARG A 304 8.93 -3.65 -40.02
N SER A 305 7.69 -3.34 -40.35
CA SER A 305 6.62 -3.10 -39.38
C SER A 305 5.38 -3.88 -39.77
N SER A 306 4.67 -4.43 -38.79
CA SER A 306 3.43 -5.18 -38.98
C SER A 306 2.43 -4.83 -37.90
N VAL A 307 1.15 -4.72 -38.29
CA VAL A 307 0.03 -4.52 -37.38
C VAL A 307 -1.09 -5.46 -37.78
N LYS A 308 -1.67 -6.13 -36.79
CA LYS A 308 -2.81 -7.03 -36.93
C LYS A 308 -3.84 -6.67 -35.88
N LEU A 309 -5.08 -6.48 -36.31
CA LEU A 309 -6.22 -6.21 -35.44
C LEU A 309 -7.35 -7.17 -35.79
N GLN A 310 -7.90 -7.83 -34.79
CA GLN A 310 -9.04 -8.73 -34.90
C GLN A 310 -10.05 -8.37 -33.81
N GLY A 311 -11.32 -8.28 -34.19
CA GLY A 311 -12.41 -8.02 -33.27
C GLY A 311 -13.62 -8.87 -33.60
N ALA A 312 -14.31 -9.35 -32.58
CA ALA A 312 -15.59 -10.03 -32.71
C ALA A 312 -16.55 -9.54 -31.63
N SER A 313 -17.83 -9.41 -31.95
CA SER A 313 -18.88 -9.03 -31.00
C SER A 313 -20.16 -9.77 -31.30
N LYS A 314 -20.89 -10.15 -30.26
CA LYS A 314 -22.21 -10.78 -30.34
C LYS A 314 -23.12 -10.17 -29.28
N VAL A 315 -24.37 -9.89 -29.64
CA VAL A 315 -25.45 -9.48 -28.72
C VAL A 315 -26.69 -10.27 -29.10
N ASP A 316 -27.41 -10.79 -28.12
CA ASP A 316 -28.67 -11.50 -28.38
C ASP A 316 -29.77 -10.52 -28.87
N GLY A 317 -30.54 -10.96 -29.86
CA GLY A 317 -31.49 -10.12 -30.60
C GLY A 317 -32.72 -9.66 -29.79
N ILE A 318 -33.39 -8.60 -30.28
CA ILE A 318 -34.56 -7.97 -29.65
C ILE A 318 -35.90 -8.59 -30.11
N TRP A 319 -35.91 -9.46 -31.11
CA TRP A 319 -37.13 -9.89 -31.76
C TRP A 319 -37.22 -11.42 -31.79
N ASN A 320 -38.19 -11.96 -31.04
CA ASN A 320 -38.91 -13.19 -31.37
C ASN A 320 -40.19 -12.79 -32.10
#